data_AF-A0A451A9I3-F1
#
_entry.id   AF-A0A451A9I3-F1
#
_cell.length_a   1.000
_cell.length_b   1.000
_cell.length_c   1.000
_cell.angle_alpha   90.00
_cell.angle_beta   90.00
_cell.angle_gamma   90.00
#
_symmetry.space_group_name_H-M   'P 1'
#
loop_
_entity.id
_entity.type
_entity.pdbx_description
1 polymer ?
#
loop_
_entity_poly.entity_id
_entity_poly.type
_entity_poly.pdbx_seq_one_letter_code
_entity_poly.pdbx_strand_id
1 'polypeptide(L)'
;MSSITFDTLKYIDRLTESGIPEPQAKAQAVALGEVLQSQELATKADLRAEITLLKSEIIKWVVGISFAQLALILTILPQLIA
;
A
#
# COMPACT_ATOMS: atom_id res chain seq x y z
N MET A 1 1.76 8.90 -8.25
CA MET A 1 1.95 9.38 -6.87
C MET A 1 0.74 10.24 -6.52
N SER A 2 -0.11 9.83 -5.58
CA SER A 2 -1.12 10.76 -5.04
C SER A 2 -0.38 11.64 -4.03
N SER A 3 0.16 12.77 -4.48
CA SER A 3 0.82 13.70 -3.57
C SER A 3 -0.23 14.29 -2.62
N ILE A 4 0.04 14.27 -1.32
CA ILE A 4 -0.68 15.15 -0.39
C ILE A 4 -0.26 16.57 -0.76
N THR A 5 -1.16 17.33 -1.40
CA THR A 5 -0.87 18.73 -1.75
C THR A 5 -0.97 19.58 -0.49
N PHE A 6 0.17 19.86 0.13
CA PHE A 6 0.26 20.79 1.25
C PHE A 6 0.51 22.21 0.71
N ASP A 7 -0.48 23.09 0.88
CA ASP A 7 -0.38 24.49 0.50
C ASP A 7 0.19 25.30 1.65
N THR A 8 1.51 25.53 1.59
CA THR A 8 2.26 26.27 2.61
C THR A 8 1.72 27.68 2.81
N LEU A 9 1.31 28.38 1.74
CA LEU A 9 0.86 29.77 1.82
C LEU A 9 -0.49 29.84 2.52
N LYS A 10 -1.46 29.03 2.07
CA LYS A 10 -2.78 28.96 2.69
C LYS A 10 -2.72 28.53 4.16
N TYR A 11 -1.75 27.69 4.52
CA TYR A 11 -1.50 27.31 5.92
C TYR A 11 -0.97 28.49 6.74
N ILE A 12 0.02 29.23 6.23
CA ILE A 12 0.56 30.44 6.88
C ILE A 12 -0.55 31.49 7.08
N ASP A 13 -1.37 31.73 6.05
CA ASP A 13 -2.46 32.70 6.10
C ASP A 13 -3.44 32.35 7.23
N ARG A 14 -3.87 31.08 7.31
CA ARG A 14 -4.76 30.62 8.38
C ARG A 14 -4.16 30.80 9.78
N LEU A 15 -2.88 30.48 9.95
CA LEU A 15 -2.23 30.66 11.25
C LEU A 15 -2.17 32.15 11.62
N THR A 16 -1.84 33.00 10.66
CA THR A 16 -1.76 34.44 10.85
C THR A 16 -3.13 35.06 11.17
N GLU A 17 -4.18 34.66 10.45
CA GLU A 17 -5.57 35.05 10.72
C GLU A 17 -6.04 34.64 12.13
N SER A 18 -5.49 33.55 12.67
CA SER A 18 -5.76 33.09 14.06
C SER A 18 -4.92 33.80 15.12
N GLY A 19 -4.09 34.77 14.73
CA GLY A 19 -3.26 35.57 15.65
C GLY A 19 -1.87 35.00 15.91
N ILE A 20 -1.43 33.97 15.17
CA ILE A 20 -0.04 33.51 15.23
C ILE A 20 0.85 34.51 14.47
N PRO A 21 1.96 34.99 15.05
CA PRO A 21 2.90 35.85 14.34
C PRO A 21 3.44 35.20 13.06
N GLU A 22 3.53 35.97 11.98
CA GLU A 22 3.98 35.50 10.66
C GLU A 22 5.30 34.69 10.69
N PRO A 23 6.35 35.08 11.46
CA PRO A 23 7.57 34.27 11.55
C PRO A 23 7.33 32.87 12.13
N GLN A 24 6.42 32.75 13.10
CA GLN A 24 6.06 31.46 13.71
C GLN A 24 5.17 30.64 12.79
N ALA A 25 4.21 31.28 12.12
CA ALA A 25 3.35 30.63 11.13
C ALA A 25 4.19 30.01 10.00
N LYS A 26 5.18 30.75 9.50
CA LYS A 26 6.13 30.27 8.50
C LYS A 26 6.97 29.10 9.02
N ALA A 27 7.51 29.19 10.23
CA ALA A 27 8.29 28.11 10.83
C ALA A 27 7.48 26.81 10.97
N GLN A 28 6.21 26.90 11.40
CA GLN A 28 5.31 25.74 11.48
C GLN A 28 5.00 25.15 10.10
N ALA A 29 4.75 26.01 9.10
CA ALA A 29 4.45 25.57 7.74
C ALA A 29 5.62 24.80 7.13
N VAL A 30 6.84 25.28 7.33
CA VAL A 30 8.07 24.61 6.87
C VAL A 30 8.24 23.26 7.57
N ALA A 31 8.19 23.24 8.91
CA ALA A 31 8.37 22.01 9.68
C ALA A 31 7.32 20.94 9.33
N LEU A 32 6.06 21.33 9.16
CA LEU A 32 4.99 20.40 8.76
C LEU A 32 5.18 19.90 7.32
N GLY A 33 5.57 20.79 6.41
CA GLY A 33 5.86 20.43 5.01
C GLY A 33 6.99 19.41 4.91
N GLU A 34 8.07 19.59 5.68
CA GLU A 34 9.20 18.66 5.73
C GLU A 34 8.77 17.27 6.22
N VAL A 35 7.97 17.20 7.29
CA VAL A 35 7.45 15.93 7.82
C VAL A 35 6.58 15.22 6.77
N LEU A 36 5.66 15.96 6.11
CA LEU A 36 4.78 15.39 5.09
C LEU A 36 5.53 14.90 3.84
N GLN A 37 6.65 15.54 3.49
CA GLN A 37 7.52 15.10 2.39
C GLN A 37 8.40 13.90 2.78
N SER A 38 8.77 13.78 4.05
CA SER A 38 9.59 12.67 4.56
C SER A 38 8.80 11.36 4.75
N GLN A 39 7.47 11.41 4.77
CA GLN A 39 6.66 10.20 4.91
C GLN A 39 6.64 9.42 3.59
N GLU A 40 7.32 8.27 3.60
CA GLU A 40 7.19 7.27 2.54
C GLU A 40 5.86 6.53 2.72
N LEU A 41 4.85 6.96 1.97
CA LEU A 41 3.51 6.37 2.01
C LEU A 41 3.37 5.34 0.89
N ALA A 42 2.92 4.12 1.25
CA ALA A 42 2.56 3.12 0.27
C ALA A 42 1.47 3.68 -0.68
N THR A 43 1.79 3.71 -1.97
CA THR A 43 0.86 4.21 -2.97
C THR A 43 -0.14 3.14 -3.37
N LYS A 44 -1.26 3.55 -4.00
CA LYS A 44 -2.20 2.60 -4.63
C LYS A 44 -1.52 1.73 -5.68
N ALA A 45 -0.43 2.19 -6.30
CA ALA A 45 0.31 1.42 -7.29
C ALA A 45 1.11 0.30 -6.61
N ASP A 46 1.78 0.61 -5.50
CA ASP A 46 2.57 -0.36 -4.71
C ASP A 46 1.65 -1.48 -4.21
N LEU A 47 0.49 -1.12 -3.65
CA LEU A 47 -0.51 -2.08 -3.20
C LEU A 47 -1.04 -2.97 -4.34
N ARG A 48 -1.26 -2.39 -5.54
CA ARG A 48 -1.68 -3.16 -6.72
C ARG A 48 -0.60 -4.12 -7.21
N ALA A 49 0.67 -3.71 -7.15
CA ALA A 49 1.80 -4.55 -7.50
C ALA A 49 1.88 -5.76 -6.57
N GLU A 50 1.84 -5.53 -5.26
CA GLU A 50 1.85 -6.62 -4.26
C GLU A 50 0.65 -7.55 -4.43
N ILE A 51 -0.58 -7.02 -4.58
CA ILE A 51 -1.77 -7.85 -4.81
C ILE A 51 -1.60 -8.74 -6.07
N THR A 52 -0.98 -8.21 -7.12
CA THR A 52 -0.74 -8.98 -8.35
C THR A 52 0.27 -10.10 -8.12
N LEU A 53 1.33 -9.84 -7.36
CA LEU A 53 2.32 -10.84 -6.97
C LEU A 53 1.68 -11.94 -6.11
N LEU A 54 0.92 -11.56 -5.08
CA LEU A 54 0.22 -12.51 -4.21
C LEU A 54 -0.78 -13.37 -5.00
N LYS A 55 -1.53 -12.77 -5.93
CA LYS A 55 -2.45 -13.52 -6.80
C LYS A 55 -1.70 -14.56 -7.64
N SER A 56 -0.56 -14.19 -8.22
CA SER A 56 0.27 -15.11 -9.02
C SER A 56 0.78 -16.28 -8.17
N GLU A 57 1.25 -16.01 -6.96
CA GLU A 57 1.73 -17.03 -6.04
C GLU A 57 0.61 -17.98 -5.60
N ILE A 58 -0.56 -17.45 -5.27
CA ILE A 58 -1.75 -18.26 -4.95
C ILE A 58 -2.11 -19.17 -6.13
N ILE A 59 -2.17 -18.63 -7.35
CA ILE A 59 -2.50 -19.41 -8.54
C ILE A 59 -1.48 -20.55 -8.74
N LYS A 60 -0.18 -20.26 -8.61
CA LYS A 60 0.88 -21.26 -8.74
C LYS A 60 0.67 -22.43 -7.76
N TRP A 61 0.41 -22.15 -6.49
CA TRP A 61 0.20 -23.17 -5.48
C TRP A 61 -1.12 -23.92 -5.66
N VAL A 62 -2.21 -23.21 -5.99
CA VAL A 62 -3.52 -23.84 -6.26
C VAL A 62 -3.42 -24.82 -7.42
N VAL A 63 -2.78 -24.42 -8.52
CA VAL A 63 -2.57 -25.30 -9.68
C VAL A 63 -1.69 -26.49 -9.31
N GLY A 64 -0.58 -26.26 -8.60
CA GLY A 64 0.33 -27.33 -8.17
C GLY A 64 -0.37 -28.38 -7.27
N ILE A 65 -1.12 -27.92 -6.26
CA ILE A 65 -1.87 -28.79 -5.36
C ILE A 65 -3.00 -29.52 -6.11
N SER A 66 -3.66 -28.84 -7.07
CA SER A 66 -4.69 -29.46 -7.92
C SER A 66 -4.17 -30.64 -8.73
N PHE A 67 -2.98 -30.52 -9.33
CA PHE A 67 -2.37 -31.65 -10.03
C PHE A 67 -1.90 -32.74 -9.06
N ALA A 68 -1.30 -32.36 -7.93
CA ALA A 68 -0.86 -33.33 -6.93
C ALA A 68 -2.00 -34.19 -6.38
N GLN A 69 -3.15 -33.58 -6.04
CA GLN A 69 -4.31 -34.33 -5.54
C GLN A 69 -4.95 -35.20 -6.63
N LEU A 70 -5.00 -34.75 -7.90
CA LEU A 70 -5.52 -35.57 -9.00
C LEU A 70 -4.65 -36.81 -9.23
N ALA A 71 -3.33 -36.66 -9.22
CA ALA A 71 -2.40 -37.79 -9.32
C ALA A 71 -2.56 -38.76 -8.15
N LEU A 72 -2.75 -38.24 -6.93
CA LEU A 72 -2.98 -39.04 -5.73
C LEU A 72 -4.27 -39.86 -5.85
N ILE A 73 -5.38 -39.23 -6.26
CA ILE A 73 -6.68 -39.90 -6.44
C ILE A 73 -6.57 -41.00 -7.49
N LEU A 74 -5.98 -40.71 -8.65
CA LEU A 74 -5.80 -41.71 -9.72
C LEU A 74 -4.96 -42.91 -9.28
N THR A 75 -4.01 -42.69 -8.38
CA THR A 75 -3.13 -43.75 -7.85
C THR A 75 -3.83 -44.62 -6.82
N ILE A 76 -4.61 -44.02 -5.91
CA ILE A 76 -5.24 -44.72 -4.77
C ILE A 76 -6.58 -45.36 -5.16
N LEU A 77 -7.38 -44.71 -6.03
CA LEU A 77 -8.71 -45.17 -6.41
C LEU A 77 -8.79 -46.65 -6.85
N PRO A 78 -7.90 -47.17 -7.72
CA PRO A 78 -7.96 -48.58 -8.11
C PRO A 78 -7.67 -49.55 -6.97
N GLN A 79 -6.86 -49.16 -5.97
CA GLN A 79 -6.51 -50.00 -4.82
C GLN A 79 -7.66 -50.15 -3.81
N LEU A 80 -8.64 -49.24 -3.85
CA LEU A 80 -9.80 -49.26 -2.94
C LEU A 80 -10.98 -50.07 -3.52
N ILE A 81 -11.03 -50.22 -4.84
CA ILE A 81 -12.14 -50.87 -5.56
C ILE A 81 -11.82 -52.34 -5.89
N ALA A 82 -10.53 -52.70 -5.96
CA ALA A 82 -10.06 -54.09 -6.11
C ALA A 82 -9.97 -54.81 -4.76
#